data_AF-A0A0G0H4S1-F1
#
_entry.id   AF-A0A0G0H4S1-F1
#
_cell.length_a   1.000
_cell.length_b   1.000
_cell.length_c   1.000
_cell.angle_alpha   90.00
_cell.angle_beta   90.00
_cell.angle_gamma   90.00
#
_symmetry.space_group_name_H-M   'P 1'
#
loop_
_entity.id
_entity.type
_entity.pdbx_description
1 polymer ?
#
loop_
_entity_poly.entity_id
_entity_poly.type
_entity_poly.pdbx_seq_one_letter_code
_entity_poly.pdbx_strand_id
1 'polypeptide(L)'
;MVENQQVSLAELRQFAAEGKWELVDQNLPALCNDSQTIEWSLHEGINAPDGNIRDLSVTILEFSDYVLNPEDKEKLIDRLQNDENLYVRYRAAFALYKRGNRSPEVMSKMKEALFDDDVKAIVEGYLLQKDG
;
A
#
# COMPACT_ATOMS: atom_id res chain seq x y z
N MET A 1 5.74 -21.83 27.48
CA MET A 1 4.90 -21.63 26.29
C MET A 1 5.20 -20.23 25.83
N VAL A 2 5.77 -20.06 24.63
CA VAL A 2 5.98 -18.73 24.07
C VAL A 2 4.63 -18.35 23.50
N GLU A 3 3.97 -17.34 24.08
CA GLU A 3 2.78 -16.77 23.45
C GLU A 3 3.21 -16.29 22.06
N ASN A 4 2.56 -16.82 21.04
CA ASN A 4 2.73 -16.36 19.67
C ASN A 4 2.08 -14.98 19.60
N GLN A 5 2.79 -13.95 20.06
CA GLN A 5 2.27 -12.59 20.12
C GLN A 5 2.04 -12.11 18.70
N GLN A 6 0.77 -11.97 18.34
CA GLN A 6 0.35 -11.43 17.06
C GLN A 6 0.76 -9.95 17.01
N VAL A 7 1.50 -9.57 15.96
CA VAL A 7 1.90 -8.18 15.73
C VAL A 7 0.65 -7.31 15.61
N SER A 8 0.66 -6.20 16.34
CA SER A 8 -0.40 -5.19 16.34
C SER A 8 -0.18 -4.13 15.26
N LEU A 9 -1.22 -3.35 14.95
CA LEU A 9 -1.09 -2.17 14.08
C LEU A 9 -0.03 -1.17 14.59
N ALA A 10 0.08 -1.01 15.91
CA ALA A 10 1.07 -0.11 16.50
C ALA A 10 2.51 -0.57 16.23
N GLU A 11 2.76 -1.88 16.37
CA GLU A 11 4.07 -2.48 16.05
C GLU A 11 4.35 -2.42 14.54
N LEU A 12 3.34 -2.67 13.69
CA LEU A 12 3.48 -2.56 12.23
C LEU A 12 3.90 -1.14 11.80
N ARG A 13 3.27 -0.12 12.41
CA ARG A 13 3.64 1.29 12.22
C ARG A 13 5.05 1.59 12.69
N GLN A 14 5.46 1.01 13.82
CA GLN A 14 6.82 1.17 14.31
C GLN A 14 7.85 0.56 13.35
N PHE A 15 7.58 -0.64 12.82
CA PHE A 15 8.45 -1.26 11.81
C PHE A 15 8.60 -0.39 10.57
N ALA A 16 7.49 0.17 10.05
CA ALA A 16 7.54 1.08 8.91
C ALA A 16 8.31 2.37 9.23
N ALA A 17 8.06 3.01 10.38
CA ALA A 17 8.81 4.20 10.81
C ALA A 17 10.32 3.95 10.89
N GLU A 18 10.71 2.75 11.32
CA GLU A 18 12.11 2.32 11.42
C GLU A 18 12.68 1.76 10.10
N GLY A 19 11.89 1.74 9.01
CA GLY A 19 12.31 1.21 7.70
C GLY A 19 12.50 -0.32 7.68
N LYS A 20 11.95 -1.04 8.66
CA LYS A 20 12.03 -2.50 8.78
C LYS A 20 10.97 -3.17 7.89
N TRP A 21 11.05 -2.94 6.58
CA TRP A 21 10.07 -3.41 5.60
C TRP A 21 9.93 -4.93 5.56
N GLU A 22 11.00 -5.69 5.81
CA GLU A 22 10.91 -7.14 5.94
C GLU A 22 9.94 -7.57 7.06
N LEU A 23 9.93 -6.87 8.20
CA LEU A 23 8.98 -7.14 9.27
C LEU A 23 7.57 -6.67 8.93
N VAL A 24 7.43 -5.60 8.14
CA VAL A 24 6.13 -5.17 7.62
C VAL A 24 5.56 -6.25 6.72
N ASP A 25 6.31 -6.71 5.72
CA ASP A 25 5.88 -7.70 4.74
C ASP A 25 5.49 -9.03 5.38
N GLN A 26 6.24 -9.48 6.40
CA GLN A 26 5.95 -10.71 7.14
C GLN A 26 4.62 -10.64 7.92
N ASN A 27 4.25 -9.46 8.44
CA ASN A 27 3.14 -9.32 9.38
C ASN A 27 1.88 -8.69 8.76
N LEU A 28 2.03 -7.93 7.68
CA LEU A 28 0.92 -7.24 7.02
C LEU A 28 -0.23 -8.16 6.60
N PRO A 29 -0.02 -9.38 6.06
CA PRO A 29 -1.12 -10.25 5.66
C PRO A 29 -2.11 -10.59 6.77
N ALA A 30 -1.67 -10.59 8.03
CA ALA A 30 -2.53 -10.85 9.18
C ALA A 30 -3.38 -9.65 9.62
N LEU A 31 -3.06 -8.44 9.11
CA LEU A 31 -3.65 -7.17 9.55
C LEU A 31 -4.33 -6.40 8.41
N CYS A 32 -3.98 -6.65 7.16
CA CYS A 32 -4.42 -5.82 6.03
C CYS A 32 -5.94 -5.82 5.79
N ASN A 33 -6.69 -6.78 6.34
CA ASN A 33 -8.15 -6.84 6.25
C ASN A 33 -8.84 -6.57 7.60
N ASP A 34 -8.09 -6.24 8.65
CA ASP A 34 -8.65 -5.80 9.92
C ASP A 34 -9.27 -4.40 9.79
N SER A 35 -10.48 -4.22 10.34
CA SER A 35 -11.23 -2.98 10.21
C SER A 35 -10.51 -1.78 10.81
N GLN A 36 -9.83 -1.94 11.95
CA GLN A 36 -9.09 -0.85 12.59
C GLN A 36 -7.87 -0.45 11.74
N THR A 37 -7.20 -1.43 11.15
CA THR A 37 -6.06 -1.21 10.25
C THR A 37 -6.47 -0.48 8.97
N ILE A 38 -7.63 -0.83 8.41
CA ILE A 38 -8.20 -0.13 7.25
C ILE A 38 -8.66 1.28 7.59
N GLU A 39 -9.41 1.45 8.68
CA GLU A 39 -9.88 2.75 9.13
C GLU A 39 -8.70 3.69 9.39
N TRP A 40 -7.68 3.22 10.11
CA TRP A 40 -6.46 3.99 10.33
C TRP A 40 -5.80 4.39 9.00
N SER A 41 -5.71 3.49 8.03
CA SER A 41 -5.10 3.77 6.73
C SER A 41 -5.88 4.83 5.93
N LEU A 42 -7.22 4.77 5.94
CA LEU A 42 -8.08 5.70 5.19
C LEU A 42 -8.14 7.12 5.78
N HIS A 43 -7.76 7.29 7.04
CA HIS A 43 -7.93 8.55 7.79
C HIS A 43 -6.61 9.15 8.27
N GLU A 44 -5.84 8.41 9.08
CA GLU A 44 -4.64 8.92 9.73
C GLU A 44 -3.37 8.60 8.92
N GLY A 45 -3.22 7.34 8.50
CA GLY A 45 -2.01 6.84 7.85
C GLY A 45 -1.71 7.55 6.53
N ILE A 46 -2.72 7.72 5.68
CA ILE A 46 -2.56 8.33 4.35
C ILE A 46 -2.16 9.82 4.41
N ASN A 47 -2.41 10.49 5.53
CA ASN A 47 -2.10 11.90 5.77
C ASN A 47 -0.91 12.10 6.71
N ALA A 48 -0.21 11.02 7.09
CA ALA A 48 0.88 11.11 8.05
C ALA A 48 2.02 12.01 7.55
N PRO A 49 2.70 12.77 8.44
CA PRO A 49 3.84 13.59 8.04
C PRO A 49 5.03 12.75 7.55
N ASP A 50 5.18 11.54 8.10
CA ASP A 50 6.24 10.61 7.73
C ASP A 50 5.89 9.84 6.45
N GLY A 51 6.78 9.92 5.45
CA GLY A 51 6.62 9.24 4.17
C GLY A 51 6.56 7.71 4.28
N ASN A 52 7.23 7.08 5.24
CA ASN A 52 7.15 5.64 5.47
C ASN A 52 5.80 5.22 6.05
N ILE A 53 5.20 6.08 6.89
CA ILE A 53 3.87 5.84 7.44
C ILE A 53 2.80 5.98 6.35
N ARG A 54 2.94 6.97 5.47
CA ARG A 54 2.08 7.07 4.29
C ARG A 54 2.23 5.85 3.37
N ASP A 55 3.46 5.38 3.17
CA ASP A 55 3.75 4.19 2.35
C ASP A 55 3.10 2.92 2.93
N LEU A 56 3.25 2.69 4.24
CA LEU A 56 2.56 1.62 4.94
C LEU A 56 1.04 1.71 4.74
N SER A 57 0.48 2.90 4.89
CA SER A 57 -0.95 3.14 4.71
C SER A 57 -1.43 2.72 3.32
N VAL A 58 -0.74 3.12 2.25
CA VAL A 58 -1.15 2.74 0.90
C VAL A 58 -0.83 1.27 0.58
N THR A 59 0.19 0.68 1.20
CA THR A 59 0.49 -0.76 1.12
C THR A 59 -0.63 -1.59 1.78
N ILE A 60 -1.16 -1.17 2.93
CA ILE A 60 -2.34 -1.79 3.55
C ILE A 60 -3.52 -1.76 2.57
N LEU A 61 -3.82 -0.59 1.99
CA LEU A 61 -4.92 -0.44 1.05
C LEU A 61 -4.71 -1.27 -0.23
N GLU A 62 -3.48 -1.43 -0.69
CA GLU A 62 -3.12 -2.32 -1.78
C GLU A 62 -3.41 -3.79 -1.44
N PHE A 63 -2.91 -4.28 -0.31
CA PHE A 63 -3.01 -5.68 0.09
C PHE A 63 -4.44 -6.07 0.50
N SER A 64 -5.20 -5.13 1.05
CA SER A 64 -6.57 -5.37 1.50
C SER A 64 -7.52 -5.74 0.36
N ASP A 65 -8.58 -6.46 0.72
CA ASP A 65 -9.73 -6.72 -0.14
C ASP A 65 -10.87 -5.72 0.11
N TYR A 66 -10.56 -4.64 0.85
CA TYR A 66 -11.50 -3.55 1.10
C TYR A 66 -11.94 -2.90 -0.21
N VAL A 67 -13.27 -2.77 -0.35
CA VAL A 67 -13.91 -2.15 -1.50
C VAL A 67 -13.87 -0.63 -1.33
N LEU A 68 -12.92 0.01 -2.02
CA LEU A 68 -12.76 1.46 -1.99
C LEU A 68 -13.99 2.14 -2.59
N ASN A 69 -14.58 3.05 -1.82
CA ASN A 69 -15.60 3.96 -2.31
C ASN A 69 -14.97 5.08 -3.16
N PRO A 70 -15.75 5.96 -3.80
CA PRO A 70 -15.22 7.06 -4.59
C PRO A 70 -14.26 8.00 -3.83
N GLU A 71 -14.56 8.36 -2.58
CA GLU A 71 -13.71 9.22 -1.74
C GLU A 71 -12.37 8.55 -1.44
N ASP A 72 -12.36 7.25 -1.14
CA ASP A 72 -11.12 6.52 -0.87
C ASP A 72 -10.23 6.46 -2.13
N LYS A 73 -10.86 6.31 -3.31
CA LYS A 73 -10.14 6.36 -4.59
C LYS A 73 -9.58 7.75 -4.86
N GLU A 74 -10.31 8.82 -4.53
CA GLU A 74 -9.82 10.19 -4.66
C GLU A 74 -8.59 10.43 -3.77
N LYS A 75 -8.57 9.92 -2.54
CA LYS A 75 -7.39 9.97 -1.67
C LYS A 75 -6.19 9.27 -2.31
N LEU A 76 -6.38 8.08 -2.88
CA LEU A 76 -5.30 7.37 -3.60
C LEU A 76 -4.85 8.09 -4.87
N ILE A 77 -5.77 8.72 -5.62
CA ILE A 77 -5.42 9.52 -6.80
C ILE A 77 -4.58 10.74 -6.39
N ASP A 78 -4.95 11.41 -5.29
CA ASP A 78 -4.16 12.51 -4.75
C ASP A 78 -2.76 12.05 -4.35
N ARG A 79 -2.64 10.92 -3.63
CA ARG A 79 -1.33 10.33 -3.30
C ARG A 79 -0.51 9.97 -4.54
N LEU A 80 -1.14 9.36 -5.55
CA LEU A 80 -0.50 9.02 -6.82
C LEU A 80 0.10 10.24 -7.52
N GLN A 81 -0.59 11.38 -7.50
CA GLN A 81 -0.22 12.58 -8.24
C GLN A 81 0.74 13.48 -7.45
N ASN A 82 0.52 13.62 -6.14
CA ASN A 82 1.07 14.74 -5.36
C ASN A 82 2.00 14.30 -4.23
N ASP A 83 2.07 13.01 -3.86
CA ASP A 83 2.96 12.61 -2.77
C ASP A 83 4.44 12.78 -3.16
N GLU A 84 5.23 13.31 -2.23
CA GLU A 84 6.67 13.49 -2.40
C GLU A 84 7.42 12.15 -2.39
N ASN A 85 6.91 11.16 -1.63
CA ASN A 85 7.52 9.84 -1.54
C ASN A 85 7.14 9.02 -2.79
N LEU A 86 8.16 8.55 -3.50
CA LEU A 86 7.97 7.79 -4.73
C LEU A 86 7.28 6.44 -4.49
N TYR A 87 7.59 5.74 -3.40
CA TYR A 87 6.97 4.46 -3.07
C TYR A 87 5.48 4.60 -2.76
N VAL A 88 5.08 5.71 -2.10
CA VAL A 88 3.65 6.04 -1.91
C VAL A 88 2.93 6.14 -3.25
N ARG A 89 3.54 6.81 -4.25
CA ARG A 89 2.95 6.93 -5.59
C ARG A 89 2.83 5.57 -6.29
N TYR A 90 3.85 4.71 -6.17
CA TYR A 90 3.79 3.35 -6.73
C TYR A 90 2.68 2.51 -6.09
N ARG A 91 2.64 2.44 -4.76
CA ARG A 91 1.61 1.69 -4.03
C ARG A 91 0.20 2.21 -4.28
N ALA A 92 0.02 3.53 -4.40
CA ALA A 92 -1.26 4.11 -4.80
C ALA A 92 -1.68 3.64 -6.20
N ALA A 93 -0.75 3.61 -7.17
CA ALA A 93 -1.01 3.05 -8.50
C ALA A 93 -1.39 1.56 -8.42
N PHE A 94 -0.70 0.77 -7.60
CA PHE A 94 -0.95 -0.66 -7.44
C PHE A 94 -2.35 -0.91 -6.85
N ALA A 95 -2.70 -0.19 -5.78
CA ALA A 95 -4.00 -0.28 -5.13
C ALA A 95 -5.16 0.08 -6.08
N LEU A 96 -4.98 1.12 -6.91
CA LEU A 96 -5.94 1.52 -7.94
C LEU A 96 -6.01 0.50 -9.09
N TYR A 97 -4.86 -0.03 -9.51
CA TYR A 97 -4.77 -1.05 -10.56
C TYR A 97 -5.43 -2.37 -10.15
N LYS A 98 -5.19 -2.86 -8.92
CA LYS A 98 -5.89 -4.04 -8.37
C LYS A 98 -7.41 -3.91 -8.50
N ARG A 99 -7.94 -2.68 -8.44
CA ARG A 99 -9.37 -2.35 -8.48
C ARG A 99 -9.86 -1.90 -9.85
N GLY A 100 -9.13 -2.25 -10.91
CA GLY A 100 -9.55 -2.03 -12.30
C GLY A 100 -9.35 -0.62 -12.84
N ASN A 101 -8.77 0.31 -12.08
CA ASN A 101 -8.41 1.61 -12.62
C ASN A 101 -7.18 1.46 -13.54
N ARG A 102 -7.32 1.87 -14.80
CA ARG A 102 -6.27 1.81 -15.84
C ARG A 102 -6.02 3.19 -16.45
N SER A 103 -6.22 4.27 -15.67
CA SER A 103 -5.96 5.62 -16.17
C SER A 103 -4.50 5.77 -16.67
N PRO A 104 -4.23 6.72 -17.57
CA PRO A 104 -2.88 6.97 -18.05
C PRO A 104 -1.86 7.18 -16.93
N GLU A 105 -2.25 7.87 -15.86
CA GLU A 105 -1.41 8.16 -14.69
C GLU A 105 -1.08 6.89 -13.92
N VAL A 106 -2.09 6.04 -13.65
CA VAL A 106 -1.89 4.73 -13.02
C VAL A 106 -0.95 3.88 -13.88
N MET A 107 -1.23 3.75 -15.17
CA MET A 107 -0.40 2.94 -16.08
C MET A 107 1.01 3.49 -16.25
N SER A 108 1.19 4.81 -16.18
CA SER A 108 2.51 5.45 -16.21
C SER A 108 3.34 5.03 -15.00
N LYS A 109 2.76 5.10 -13.79
CA LYS A 109 3.45 4.70 -12.57
C LYS A 109 3.68 3.19 -12.47
N MET A 110 2.75 2.37 -12.95
CA MET A 110 2.99 0.92 -13.11
C MET A 110 4.21 0.64 -14.01
N LYS A 111 4.36 1.35 -15.13
CA LYS A 111 5.51 1.17 -16.03
C LYS A 111 6.82 1.67 -15.42
N GLU A 112 6.77 2.78 -14.68
CA GLU A 112 7.93 3.32 -13.97
C GLU A 112 8.44 2.34 -12.92
N ALA A 113 7.53 1.73 -12.14
CA ALA A 113 7.85 0.74 -11.11
C ALA A 113 8.55 -0.52 -11.65
N LEU A 114 8.47 -0.83 -12.95
CA LEU A 114 9.21 -1.95 -13.56
C LEU A 114 10.73 -1.74 -13.57
N PHE A 115 11.19 -0.51 -13.33
CA PHE A 115 12.60 -0.13 -13.31
C PHE A 115 13.13 0.11 -11.88
N ASP A 116 12.31 -0.13 -10.86
CA ASP A 116 12.67 0.01 -9.46
C ASP A 116 12.79 -1.39 -8.82
N ASP A 117 13.99 -1.75 -8.34
CA ASP A 117 14.29 -3.11 -7.89
C ASP A 117 13.45 -3.55 -6.68
N ASP A 118 12.98 -2.62 -5.85
CA ASP A 118 12.22 -2.94 -4.64
C ASP A 118 10.77 -3.31 -4.97
N VAL A 119 10.18 -2.71 -6.01
CA VAL A 119 8.76 -2.91 -6.37
C VAL A 119 8.54 -3.62 -7.69
N LYS A 120 9.60 -3.85 -8.48
CA LYS A 120 9.51 -4.50 -9.80
C LYS A 120 8.78 -5.83 -9.76
N ALA A 121 9.12 -6.71 -8.83
CA ALA A 121 8.49 -8.03 -8.73
C ALA A 121 6.98 -7.94 -8.44
N ILE A 122 6.56 -6.90 -7.71
CA ILE A 122 5.16 -6.65 -7.35
C ILE A 122 4.38 -6.22 -8.60
N VAL A 123 4.91 -5.25 -9.34
CA VAL A 123 4.25 -4.79 -10.57
C VAL A 123 4.27 -5.84 -11.68
N GLU A 124 5.32 -6.64 -11.79
CA GLU A 124 5.34 -7.81 -12.67
C GLU A 124 4.21 -8.78 -12.30
N GLY A 125 3.99 -9.05 -11.01
CA GLY A 125 2.85 -9.84 -10.53
C GLY A 125 1.50 -9.33 -11.03
N TYR A 126 1.25 -8.01 -10.94
CA TYR A 126 0.03 -7.40 -11.46
C TYR A 126 -0.12 -7.45 -12.98
N LEU A 127 1.00 -7.31 -13.71
CA LEU A 127 1.00 -7.27 -15.17
C LEU A 127 1.02 -8.66 -15.81
N LEU A 128 1.46 -9.69 -15.07
CA LEU A 128 1.48 -11.09 -15.50
C LEU A 128 0.15 -11.81 -15.23
N GLN A 129 -0.69 -11.29 -14.34
CA GLN A 129 -2.07 -11.77 -14.12
C GLN A 129 -3.01 -11.48 -15.32
N LYS A 130 -2.49 -11.44 -16.56
CA LYS A 130 -3.32 -11.31 -17.75
C LYS A 130 -4.21 -12.54 -17.90
N ASP A 131 -5.49 -12.25 -18.07
CA ASP A 131 -6.51 -13.09 -18.69
C ASP A 131 -6.91 -14.34 -17.89
N GLY A 132 -7.83 -14.14 -16.95
CA GLY A 132 -8.84 -15.12 -16.54
C GLY A 132 -10.22 -14.68 -17.05
#